data_AF-A0A7Y5RTG8-F1
#
_entry.id   AF-A0A7Y5RTG8-F1
#
_cell.length_a   1.000
_cell.length_b   1.000
_cell.length_c   1.000
_cell.angle_alpha   90.00
_cell.angle_beta   90.00
_cell.angle_gamma   90.00
#
_symmetry.space_group_name_H-M   'P 1'
#
loop_
_entity.id
_entity.type
_entity.pdbx_description
1 polymer ?
#
loop_
_entity_poly.entity_id
_entity_poly.type
_entity_poly.pdbx_seq_one_letter_code
_entity_poly.pdbx_strand_id
1 'polypeptide(L)'
;TAIYPDGLFFKANKLFGEWGFLAMFVAALTPIPYKVATIASGVFGMALAPMVLGSVLGRGMRFFAEGILLFFFGDLAKRIIDKHFALITVVLAILLVGGFYALGYVL
;
A
#
# COMPACT_ATOMS: atom_id res chain seq x y z
N THR A 1 -10.23 23.73 -18.10
CA THR A 1 -10.77 22.38 -17.83
C THR A 1 -10.23 21.35 -18.82
N ALA A 2 -8.91 21.35 -19.09
CA ALA A 2 -8.25 20.51 -20.10
C ALA A 2 -6.89 20.00 -19.61
N ILE A 3 -6.85 19.43 -18.40
CA ILE A 3 -5.60 18.90 -17.80
C ILE A 3 -5.56 17.37 -17.89
N TYR A 4 -6.65 16.72 -18.29
CA TYR A 4 -6.73 15.27 -18.35
C TYR A 4 -7.26 14.78 -19.69
N PRO A 5 -6.63 13.76 -20.30
CA PRO A 5 -7.24 13.05 -21.41
C PRO A 5 -8.53 12.43 -20.88
N ASP A 6 -9.65 12.91 -21.38
CA ASP A 6 -11.03 12.63 -20.98
C ASP A 6 -11.30 11.13 -20.81
N GLY A 7 -10.69 10.28 -21.65
CA GLY A 7 -10.76 8.82 -21.52
C GLY A 7 -10.05 8.22 -20.29
N LEU A 8 -8.95 8.81 -19.81
CA LEU A 8 -8.21 8.32 -18.64
C LEU A 8 -8.96 8.58 -17.34
N PHE A 9 -9.63 9.73 -17.25
CA PHE A 9 -10.40 10.12 -16.06
C PHE A 9 -11.62 9.24 -15.86
N PHE A 10 -12.35 8.94 -16.93
CA PHE A 10 -13.47 8.00 -16.88
C PHE A 10 -13.01 6.58 -16.54
N LYS A 11 -11.87 6.12 -17.08
CA LYS A 11 -11.28 4.83 -16.70
C LYS A 11 -10.92 4.78 -15.22
N ALA A 12 -10.23 5.80 -14.70
CA ALA A 12 -9.85 5.86 -13.29
C ALA A 12 -11.08 5.87 -12.37
N ASN A 13 -12.09 6.69 -12.68
CA ASN A 13 -13.34 6.75 -11.92
C ASN A 13 -14.05 5.38 -11.88
N LYS A 14 -14.19 4.71 -13.03
CA LYS A 14 -14.75 3.35 -13.08
C LYS A 14 -13.94 2.35 -12.24
N LEU A 15 -12.61 2.42 -12.31
CA LEU A 15 -11.72 1.54 -11.54
C LEU A 15 -11.85 1.77 -10.03
N PHE A 16 -11.97 3.03 -9.58
CA PHE A 16 -12.20 3.34 -8.17
C PHE A 16 -13.61 2.93 -7.71
N GLY A 17 -14.62 2.99 -8.59
CA GLY A 17 -15.97 2.50 -8.33
C GLY A 17 -16.03 0.98 -8.14
N GLU A 18 -15.36 0.21 -9.00
CA GLU A 18 -15.39 -1.26 -8.96
C GLU A 18 -14.34 -1.85 -8.00
N TRP A 19 -13.14 -1.27 -7.95
CA TRP A 19 -11.95 -1.83 -7.26
C TRP A 19 -11.39 -0.91 -6.17
N GLY A 20 -12.11 0.14 -5.76
CA GLY A 20 -11.59 1.16 -4.86
C GLY A 20 -10.93 0.61 -3.59
N PHE A 21 -11.54 -0.39 -2.94
CA PHE A 21 -10.95 -1.04 -1.76
C PHE A 21 -9.58 -1.65 -2.07
N LEU A 22 -9.51 -2.44 -3.14
CA LEU A 22 -8.31 -3.19 -3.51
C LEU A 22 -7.21 -2.24 -4.02
N ALA A 23 -7.59 -1.22 -4.79
CA ALA A 23 -6.70 -0.14 -5.22
C ALA A 23 -6.11 0.60 -4.01
N MET A 24 -6.95 0.93 -3.02
CA MET A 24 -6.52 1.63 -1.81
C MET A 24 -5.66 0.75 -0.91
N PHE A 25 -5.99 -0.54 -0.80
CA PHE A 25 -5.20 -1.53 -0.07
C PHE A 25 -3.80 -1.71 -0.67
N VAL A 26 -3.70 -1.92 -1.99
CA VAL A 26 -2.42 -2.06 -2.68
C VAL A 26 -1.62 -0.75 -2.61
N ALA A 27 -2.27 0.40 -2.77
CA ALA A 27 -1.61 1.70 -2.61
C ALA A 27 -1.13 1.96 -1.16
N ALA A 28 -1.82 1.39 -0.16
CA ALA A 28 -1.43 1.48 1.24
C ALA A 28 -0.24 0.56 1.57
N LEU A 29 -0.14 -0.60 0.92
CA LEU A 29 0.93 -1.58 1.12
C LEU A 29 2.22 -1.23 0.35
N THR A 30 2.09 -0.64 -0.83
CA THR A 30 3.23 -0.25 -1.68
C THR A 30 4.04 0.93 -1.11
N PRO A 31 5.31 1.09 -1.52
CA PRO A 31 6.16 2.21 -1.11
C PRO A 31 5.77 3.57 -1.75
N ILE A 32 4.57 3.67 -2.33
CA ILE A 32 4.03 4.91 -2.87
C ILE A 32 3.66 5.84 -1.69
N PRO A 33 3.85 7.18 -1.82
CA PRO A 33 3.40 8.13 -0.82
C PRO A 33 1.89 8.02 -0.60
N TYR A 34 1.51 7.44 0.54
CA TYR A 34 0.14 7.13 0.92
C TYR A 34 -0.86 8.26 0.67
N LYS A 35 -0.43 9.49 1.01
CA LYS A 35 -1.23 10.70 0.94
C LYS A 35 -1.73 10.95 -0.48
N VAL A 36 -0.94 10.59 -1.50
CA VAL A 36 -1.34 10.75 -2.91
C VAL A 36 -2.54 9.84 -3.22
N ALA A 37 -2.52 8.60 -2.74
CA ALA A 37 -3.63 7.66 -2.95
C ALA A 37 -4.89 8.09 -2.20
N THR A 38 -4.77 8.59 -0.96
CA THR A 38 -5.89 9.11 -0.18
C THR A 38 -6.50 10.39 -0.78
N ILE A 39 -5.67 11.28 -1.32
CA ILE A 39 -6.16 12.47 -2.02
C ILE A 39 -6.87 12.04 -3.32
N ALA A 40 -6.27 11.12 -4.08
CA ALA A 40 -6.86 10.59 -5.30
C ALA A 40 -8.22 9.91 -5.03
N SER A 41 -8.35 9.10 -3.98
CA SER A 41 -9.63 8.47 -3.63
C SER A 41 -10.71 9.50 -3.31
N GLY A 42 -10.35 10.62 -2.68
CA GLY A 42 -11.25 11.75 -2.45
C GLY A 42 -11.65 12.46 -3.75
N VAL A 43 -10.69 12.69 -4.65
CA VAL A 43 -10.93 13.30 -5.98
C VAL A 43 -11.87 12.45 -6.84
N PHE A 44 -11.76 11.11 -6.77
CA PHE A 44 -12.62 10.19 -7.51
C PHE A 44 -13.93 9.83 -6.78
N GLY A 45 -14.24 10.47 -5.63
CA GLY A 45 -15.51 10.27 -4.94
C GLY A 45 -15.70 8.85 -4.37
N MET A 46 -14.60 8.18 -4.02
CA MET A 46 -14.65 6.84 -3.44
C MET A 46 -15.38 6.85 -2.08
N ALA A 47 -16.20 5.83 -1.83
CA ALA A 47 -16.90 5.70 -0.55
C ALA A 47 -15.91 5.61 0.63
N LEU A 48 -16.25 6.26 1.75
CA LEU A 48 -15.38 6.32 2.93
C LEU A 48 -15.10 4.94 3.53
N ALA A 49 -16.09 4.05 3.59
CA ALA A 49 -15.93 2.73 4.19
C ALA A 49 -14.82 1.88 3.52
N PRO A 50 -14.85 1.62 2.20
CA PRO A 50 -13.78 0.88 1.54
C PRO A 50 -12.43 1.62 1.57
N MET A 51 -12.45 2.96 1.58
CA MET A 51 -11.23 3.75 1.68
C MET A 51 -10.56 3.50 3.04
N VAL A 52 -11.30 3.68 4.14
CA VAL A 52 -10.81 3.51 5.51
C VAL A 52 -10.38 2.07 5.76
N LEU A 53 -11.18 1.08 5.34
CA LEU A 53 -10.84 -0.33 5.53
C LEU A 53 -9.56 -0.72 4.77
N GLY A 54 -9.46 -0.39 3.49
CA GLY A 54 -8.25 -0.70 2.70
C GLY A 54 -7.01 -0.01 3.26
N SER A 55 -7.20 1.19 3.79
CA SER A 55 -6.16 2.00 4.42
C SER A 55 -5.66 1.41 5.73
N VAL A 56 -6.57 1.10 6.65
CA VAL A 56 -6.24 0.53 7.96
C VAL A 56 -5.57 -0.82 7.79
N LEU A 57 -6.09 -1.67 6.90
CA LEU A 57 -5.50 -2.98 6.63
C LEU A 57 -4.12 -2.86 6.00
N GLY A 58 -3.96 -2.06 4.94
CA GLY A 58 -2.66 -1.93 4.26
C GLY A 58 -1.60 -1.25 5.12
N ARG A 59 -1.94 -0.13 5.77
CA ARG A 59 -1.01 0.60 6.65
C ARG A 59 -0.71 -0.17 7.92
N GLY A 60 -1.74 -0.75 8.54
CA GLY A 60 -1.58 -1.62 9.70
C GLY A 60 -0.61 -2.74 9.37
N MET A 61 -0.85 -3.49 8.30
CA MET A 61 0.00 -4.62 7.91
C MET A 61 1.46 -4.21 7.68
N ARG A 62 1.70 -3.06 7.04
CA ARG A 62 3.07 -2.53 6.87
C ARG A 62 3.76 -2.22 8.20
N PHE A 63 3.12 -1.43 9.07
CA PHE A 63 3.72 -1.03 10.35
C PHE A 63 3.85 -2.19 11.33
N PHE A 64 2.89 -3.13 11.32
CA PHE A 64 3.01 -4.36 12.10
C PHE A 64 4.13 -5.24 11.58
N ALA A 65 4.31 -5.37 10.26
CA ALA A 65 5.43 -6.15 9.72
C ALA A 65 6.79 -5.55 10.07
N GLU A 66 6.94 -4.23 9.95
CA GLU A 66 8.16 -3.51 10.38
C GLU A 66 8.37 -3.61 11.91
N GLY A 67 7.29 -3.52 12.69
CA GLY A 67 7.32 -3.65 14.16
C GLY A 67 7.66 -5.06 14.65
N ILE A 68 7.14 -6.10 13.99
CA ILE A 68 7.49 -7.49 14.26
C ILE A 68 8.97 -7.72 13.95
N LEU A 69 9.47 -7.19 12.83
CA LEU A 69 10.88 -7.27 12.47
C LEU A 69 11.76 -6.59 13.53
N LEU A 70 11.37 -5.41 14.01
CA LEU A 70 12.05 -4.73 15.12
C LEU A 70 11.99 -5.53 16.42
N PHE A 71 10.87 -6.18 16.72
CA PHE A 71 10.70 -6.98 17.93
C PHE A 71 11.65 -8.18 17.97
N PHE A 72 11.85 -8.87 16.85
CA PHE A 72 12.76 -10.02 16.77
C PHE A 72 14.25 -9.63 16.71
N PHE A 73 14.59 -8.54 15.99
CA PHE A 73 15.98 -8.17 15.73
C PHE A 73 16.54 -7.03 16.62
N GLY A 74 15.71 -6.42 17.47
CA GLY A 74 16.12 -5.48 18.51
C GLY A 74 16.92 -4.27 18.03
N ASP A 75 17.97 -3.91 18.77
CA ASP A 75 18.79 -2.70 18.54
C ASP A 75 19.54 -2.71 17.21
N LEU A 76 19.86 -3.89 16.66
CA LEU A 76 20.54 -4.04 15.38
C LEU A 76 19.62 -3.61 14.23
N ALA A 77 18.36 -4.02 14.26
CA ALA A 77 17.36 -3.58 13.28
C ALA A 77 17.05 -2.09 13.42
N LYS A 78 17.00 -1.55 14.65
CA LYS A 78 16.69 -0.14 14.90
C LYS A 78 17.69 0.80 14.21
N ARG A 79 19.00 0.52 14.32
CA ARG A 79 20.05 1.30 13.62
C ARG A 79 19.96 1.22 12.10
N ILE A 80 19.55 0.07 11.56
CA ILE A 80 19.45 -0.15 10.11
C ILE A 80 18.18 0.52 9.57
N ILE A 81 17.08 0.47 10.33
CA ILE A 81 15.79 1.07 10.01
C ILE A 81 15.84 2.60 10.05
N ASP A 82 16.45 3.20 11.07
CA ASP A 82 16.60 4.66 11.11
C ASP A 82 17.40 5.21 9.91
N LYS A 83 18.33 4.41 9.39
CA LYS A 83 19.18 4.81 8.27
C LYS A 83 18.58 4.49 6.89
N HIS A 84 17.77 3.43 6.77
CA HIS A 84 17.26 2.93 5.48
C HIS A 84 15.79 2.47 5.51
N PHE A 85 14.94 3.17 6.27
CA PHE A 85 13.52 2.84 6.45
C PHE A 85 12.81 2.51 5.13
N ALA A 86 12.93 3.39 4.13
CA ALA A 86 12.28 3.22 2.84
C ALA A 86 12.75 1.94 2.11
N LEU A 87 14.04 1.63 2.18
CA LEU A 87 14.65 0.48 1.50
C LEU A 87 14.19 -0.83 2.15
N ILE A 88 14.12 -0.86 3.49
CA ILE A 88 13.65 -2.01 4.25
C ILE A 88 12.17 -2.27 4.00
N THR A 89 11.34 -1.23 3.97
CA THR A 89 9.93 -1.40 3.58
C THR A 89 9.84 -2.05 2.19
N VAL A 90 10.62 -1.56 1.21
CA VAL A 90 10.58 -2.11 -0.15
C VAL A 90 10.97 -3.59 -0.16
N VAL A 91 12.08 -3.94 0.51
CA VAL A 91 12.54 -5.33 0.62
C VAL A 91 11.49 -6.21 1.30
N LEU A 92 10.92 -5.74 2.41
CA LEU A 92 9.90 -6.48 3.15
C LEU A 92 8.62 -6.66 2.31
N ALA A 93 8.18 -5.65 1.58
CA ALA A 93 7.03 -5.74 0.68
C ALA A 93 7.29 -6.75 -0.45
N ILE A 94 8.48 -6.74 -1.06
CA ILE A 94 8.88 -7.72 -2.09
C ILE A 94 8.90 -9.13 -1.49
N LEU A 95 9.45 -9.30 -0.29
CA LEU A 95 9.56 -10.60 0.36
C LEU A 95 8.19 -11.15 0.77
N LEU A 96 7.26 -10.28 1.17
CA LEU A 96 5.89 -10.67 1.52
C LEU A 96 5.10 -11.10 0.26
N VAL A 97 5.14 -10.32 -0.82
CA VAL A 97 4.50 -10.66 -2.10
C VAL A 97 5.15 -11.90 -2.72
N GLY A 98 6.48 -11.95 -2.73
CA GLY A 98 7.25 -13.09 -3.25
C GLY A 98 7.03 -14.36 -2.44
N GLY A 99 6.92 -14.26 -1.11
CA GLY A 99 6.61 -15.39 -0.23
C GLY A 99 5.23 -15.97 -0.50
N PHE A 100 4.21 -15.12 -0.68
CA PHE A 100 2.87 -15.56 -1.08
C PHE A 100 2.87 -16.24 -2.45
N TYR A 101 3.60 -15.70 -3.43
CA TYR A 101 3.71 -16.28 -4.77
C TYR A 101 4.42 -17.64 -4.75
N ALA A 102 5.50 -17.77 -3.99
CA ALA A 102 6.24 -19.02 -3.84
C ALA A 102 5.42 -20.11 -3.14
N LEU A 103 4.68 -19.76 -2.08
CA LEU A 103 3.76 -20.68 -1.40
C LEU A 103 2.64 -21.15 -2.35
N GLY A 104 2.11 -20.25 -3.18
CA GLY A 104 1.13 -20.60 -4.22
C GLY A 104 1.68 -21.47 -5.36
N TYR A 105 3.00 -21.63 -5.47
CA TYR A 105 3.65 -22.52 -6.44
C TYR A 105 3.98 -23.90 -5.83
N VAL A 106 4.13 -23.96 -4.51
CA VAL A 106 4.46 -25.18 -3.75
C VAL A 106 3.20 -25.95 -3.34
N LEU A 107 2.07 -25.26 -3.16
CA LEU A 107 0.76 -25.84 -2.85
C LEU A 107 -0.06 -26.08 -4.13
#